data_AF-A0A0F9K9Z7-F1
#
_entry.id   AF-A0A0F9K9Z7-F1
#
_cell.length_a   1.000
_cell.length_b   1.000
_cell.length_c   1.000
_cell.angle_alpha   90.00
_cell.angle_beta   90.00
_cell.angle_gamma   90.00
#
_symmetry.space_group_name_H-M   'P 1'
#
loop_
_entity.id
_entity.type
_entity.pdbx_description
1 polymer ?
#
loop_
_entity_poly.entity_id
_entity_poly.type
_entity_poly.pdbx_seq_one_letter_code
_entity_poly.pdbx_strand_id
1 'polypeptide(L)'
;MYPPKERAAKLLAVGESIADVAKALKKSEQTVKLWLIDPEFRQIFVVNLGGAALRIIGGYLTDEHSDKDKAMVALALLRMNKPPPAPTRNGRGKRDTEDETDIDGFSEDQLRRLEGDD
;
A
#
# COMPACT_ATOMS: atom_id res chain seq x y z
N MET A 1 -17.84 7.91 13.93
CA MET A 1 -16.41 7.59 13.84
C MET A 1 -15.66 8.45 14.85
N TYR A 2 -14.82 7.88 15.72
CA TYR A 2 -14.18 8.62 16.82
C TYR A 2 -12.99 9.46 16.30
N PRO A 3 -13.01 10.81 16.41
CA PRO A 3 -11.95 11.69 15.90
C PRO A 3 -10.51 11.34 16.38
N PRO A 4 -10.31 10.87 17.63
CA PRO A 4 -8.96 10.49 18.11
C PRO A 4 -8.39 9.26 17.41
N LYS A 5 -9.24 8.27 17.11
CA LYS A 5 -8.82 7.01 16.46
C LYS A 5 -8.39 7.27 15.02
N GLU A 6 -9.16 8.07 14.29
CA GLU A 6 -8.83 8.42 12.91
C GLU A 6 -7.52 9.22 12.82
N ARG A 7 -7.32 10.18 13.74
CA ARG A 7 -6.07 10.95 13.80
C ARG A 7 -4.86 10.07 14.16
N ALA A 8 -5.02 9.12 15.08
CA ALA A 8 -3.97 8.16 15.42
C ALA A 8 -3.59 7.30 14.21
N ALA A 9 -4.58 6.74 13.51
CA ALA A 9 -4.38 5.91 12.34
C ALA A 9 -3.63 6.66 11.23
N LYS A 10 -3.97 7.94 10.99
CA LYS A 10 -3.26 8.79 10.01
C LYS A 10 -1.80 9.03 10.39
N LEU A 11 -1.51 9.36 11.65
CA LEU A 11 -0.15 9.62 12.10
C LEU A 11 0.71 8.36 12.06
N LEU A 12 0.19 7.23 12.53
CA LEU A 12 0.89 5.95 12.46
C LEU A 12 1.15 5.54 11.00
N ALA A 13 0.20 5.79 10.09
CA ALA A 13 0.37 5.47 8.67
C ALA A 13 1.49 6.28 8.00
N VAL A 14 1.79 7.49 8.50
CA VAL A 14 2.91 8.32 8.02
C VAL A 14 4.26 7.84 8.55
N GLY A 15 4.28 6.93 9.53
CA GLY A 15 5.49 6.38 10.14
C GLY A 15 5.86 7.00 11.48
N GLU A 16 4.99 7.82 12.07
CA GLU A 16 5.20 8.35 13.42
C GLU A 16 5.25 7.24 14.47
N SER A 17 6.09 7.41 15.49
CA SER A 17 6.21 6.41 16.56
C SER A 17 4.94 6.35 17.41
N ILE A 18 4.64 5.19 18.00
CA ILE A 18 3.48 5.04 18.90
C ILE A 18 3.55 6.02 20.08
N ALA A 19 4.77 6.31 20.57
CA ALA A 19 5.00 7.26 21.66
C ALA A 19 4.62 8.69 21.24
N ASP A 20 5.04 9.12 20.05
CA ASP A 20 4.75 10.46 19.52
C ASP A 20 3.26 10.64 19.22
N VAL A 21 2.62 9.60 18.67
CA VAL A 21 1.17 9.57 18.44
C VAL A 21 0.40 9.64 19.75
N ALA A 22 0.81 8.89 20.78
CA ALA A 22 0.19 8.92 22.10
C ALA A 22 0.29 10.32 22.73
N LYS A 23 1.46 10.96 22.62
CA LYS A 23 1.71 12.33 23.08
C LYS A 23 0.84 13.35 22.32
N ALA A 24 0.77 13.26 21.00
CA ALA A 24 -0.04 14.14 20.15
C ALA A 24 -1.55 14.05 20.46
N LEU A 25 -2.01 12.88 20.89
CA LEU A 25 -3.42 12.61 21.23
C LEU A 25 -3.74 12.78 22.71
N LYS A 26 -2.75 13.11 23.55
CA LYS A 26 -2.87 13.16 25.01
C LYS A 26 -3.45 11.86 25.59
N LYS A 27 -2.96 10.72 25.11
CA LYS A 27 -3.33 9.37 25.55
C LYS A 27 -2.10 8.60 26.01
N SER A 28 -2.30 7.49 26.71
CA SER A 28 -1.23 6.55 27.00
C SER A 28 -0.88 5.73 25.75
N GLU A 29 0.39 5.33 25.63
CA GLU A 29 0.81 4.40 24.57
C GLU A 29 0.00 3.10 24.58
N GLN A 30 -0.34 2.61 25.77
CA GLN A 30 -1.11 1.39 25.96
C GLN A 30 -2.52 1.52 25.35
N THR A 31 -3.12 2.72 25.37
CA THR A 31 -4.39 2.99 24.69
C THR A 31 -4.25 2.90 23.17
N VAL A 32 -3.16 3.45 22.61
CA VAL A 32 -2.88 3.39 21.16
C VAL A 32 -2.60 1.96 20.73
N LYS A 33 -1.84 1.19 21.53
CA LYS A 33 -1.61 -0.24 21.32
C LYS A 33 -2.91 -1.05 21.36
N LEU A 34 -3.83 -0.73 22.27
CA LEU A 34 -5.14 -1.38 22.33
C LEU A 34 -5.94 -1.14 21.03
N TRP A 35 -5.86 0.06 20.46
CA TRP A 35 -6.53 0.38 19.21
C TRP A 35 -5.99 -0.42 18.02
N LEU A 36 -4.72 -0.84 18.01
CA LEU A 36 -4.19 -1.71 16.95
C LEU A 36 -4.86 -3.09 16.91
N ILE A 37 -5.53 -3.49 17.98
CA ILE A 37 -6.27 -4.76 18.06
C ILE A 37 -7.72 -4.57 17.57
N ASP A 38 -8.23 -3.35 17.60
CA ASP A 38 -9.59 -3.02 17.14
C ASP A 38 -9.70 -3.19 15.61
N PRO A 39 -10.63 -4.04 15.11
CA PRO A 39 -10.81 -4.26 13.67
C PRO A 39 -11.14 -2.98 12.88
N GLU A 40 -11.97 -2.10 13.44
CA GLU A 40 -12.35 -0.85 12.77
C GLU A 40 -11.13 0.07 12.64
N PHE A 41 -10.33 0.16 13.70
CA PHE A 41 -9.10 0.94 13.68
C PHE A 41 -8.10 0.40 12.66
N ARG A 42 -7.92 -0.92 12.60
CA ARG A 42 -7.03 -1.57 11.63
C ARG A 42 -7.44 -1.28 10.21
N GLN A 43 -8.74 -1.31 9.91
CA GLN A 43 -9.22 -1.00 8.57
C GLN A 43 -8.88 0.45 8.17
N ILE A 44 -9.11 1.41 9.08
CA ILE A 44 -8.76 2.82 8.87
C ILE A 44 -7.25 2.99 8.69
N PHE A 45 -6.46 2.31 9.53
CA PHE A 45 -5.01 2.35 9.47
C PHE A 45 -4.47 1.83 8.13
N VAL A 46 -4.93 0.66 7.67
CA VAL A 46 -4.51 0.07 6.39
C VAL A 46 -4.84 0.96 5.20
N VAL A 47 -6.03 1.57 5.17
CA VAL A 47 -6.41 2.52 4.10
C VAL A 47 -5.46 3.71 4.05
N ASN A 48 -5.09 4.27 5.21
CA ASN A 48 -4.15 5.39 5.27
C ASN A 48 -2.71 4.97 4.93
N LEU A 49 -2.34 3.74 5.25
CA LEU A 49 -1.01 3.17 4.97
C LEU A 49 -0.75 3.05 3.47
N GLY A 50 -1.77 2.67 2.69
CA GLY A 50 -1.70 2.67 1.23
C GLY A 50 -1.41 4.06 0.66
N GLY A 51 -2.10 5.09 1.15
CA GLY A 51 -1.87 6.48 0.73
C GLY A 51 -0.49 7.01 1.11
N ALA A 52 0.03 6.63 2.28
CA ALA A 52 1.38 6.99 2.71
C ALA A 52 2.46 6.27 1.88
N ALA A 53 2.28 4.98 1.59
CA ALA A 53 3.18 4.21 0.75
C ALA A 53 3.25 4.78 -0.68
N LEU A 54 2.12 5.18 -1.27
CA LEU A 54 2.09 5.84 -2.57
C LEU A 54 2.84 7.17 -2.58
N ARG A 55 2.77 7.96 -1.49
CA ARG A 55 3.55 9.21 -1.37
C ARG A 55 5.05 8.96 -1.32
N ILE A 56 5.49 7.93 -0.59
CA ILE A 56 6.91 7.55 -0.53
C ILE A 56 7.42 7.13 -1.90
N ILE A 57 6.65 6.32 -2.64
CA ILE A 57 7.00 5.89 -4.00
C ILE A 57 7.00 7.08 -4.95
N GLY A 58 5.98 7.93 -4.90
CA GLY A 58 5.90 9.15 -5.71
C GLY A 58 7.10 10.06 -5.51
N GLY A 59 7.45 10.34 -4.25
CA GLY A 59 8.61 11.15 -3.91
C GLY A 59 9.94 10.53 -4.36
N TYR A 60 10.05 9.19 -4.37
CA TYR A 60 11.22 8.51 -4.95
C TYR A 60 11.27 8.65 -6.47
N LEU A 61 10.14 8.54 -7.17
CA LEU A 61 10.07 8.68 -8.63
C LEU A 61 10.33 10.11 -9.12
N THR A 62 10.07 11.12 -8.27
CA THR A 62 10.29 12.54 -8.58
C THR A 62 11.61 13.09 -8.02
N ASP A 63 12.51 12.23 -7.53
CA ASP A 63 13.78 12.60 -6.86
C ASP A 63 13.62 13.49 -5.61
N GLU A 64 12.42 13.58 -5.01
CA GLU A 64 12.22 14.26 -3.72
C GLU A 64 12.75 13.43 -2.53
N HIS A 65 12.81 12.10 -2.67
CA HIS A 65 13.30 11.16 -1.66
C HIS A 65 14.25 10.15 -2.30
N SER A 66 15.55 10.19 -1.99
CA SER A 66 16.56 9.30 -2.61
C SER A 66 16.66 7.91 -1.99
N ASP A 67 15.82 7.59 -1.00
CA ASP A 67 15.90 6.35 -0.25
C ASP A 67 15.15 5.20 -0.96
N LYS A 68 15.91 4.47 -1.79
CA LYS A 68 15.43 3.31 -2.55
C LYS A 68 14.86 2.21 -1.65
N ASP A 69 15.44 1.96 -0.49
CA ASP A 69 15.01 0.88 0.40
C ASP A 69 13.63 1.19 0.97
N LYS A 70 13.38 2.45 1.38
CA LYS A 70 12.05 2.89 1.80
C LYS A 70 11.00 2.77 0.69
N ALA A 71 11.35 3.14 -0.54
CA ALA A 71 10.45 3.01 -1.69
C ALA A 71 10.12 1.54 -1.99
N MET A 72 11.10 0.65 -1.92
CA MET A 72 10.92 -0.79 -2.11
C MET A 72 10.04 -1.41 -1.03
N VAL A 73 10.23 -1.05 0.25
CA VAL A 73 9.39 -1.51 1.36
C VAL A 73 7.96 -1.01 1.20
N ALA A 74 7.77 0.26 0.85
CA ALA A 74 6.45 0.83 0.58
C ALA A 74 5.73 0.10 -0.57
N LEU A 75 6.45 -0.24 -1.65
CA LEU A 75 5.92 -1.00 -2.78
C LEU A 75 5.53 -2.43 -2.38
N ALA A 76 6.36 -3.10 -1.58
CA ALA A 76 6.07 -4.44 -1.07
C ALA A 76 4.79 -4.45 -0.20
N LEU A 77 4.66 -3.46 0.69
CA LEU A 77 3.46 -3.30 1.54
C LEU A 77 2.19 -3.04 0.72
N LEU A 78 2.28 -2.28 -0.37
CA LEU A 78 1.14 -2.08 -1.29
C LEU A 78 0.76 -3.35 -2.04
N ARG A 79 1.73 -4.15 -2.48
CA ARG A 79 1.46 -5.41 -3.17
C ARG A 79 0.84 -6.46 -2.24
N MET A 80 1.27 -6.51 -0.98
CA MET A 80 0.71 -7.42 0.02
C MET A 80 -0.70 -7.05 0.47
N ASN A 81 -1.03 -5.75 0.48
CA ASN A 81 -2.35 -5.24 0.86
C ASN A 81 -3.31 -5.10 -0.32
N LYS A 82 -3.03 -5.71 -1.49
CA LYS A 82 -4.00 -5.73 -2.58
C LYS A 82 -5.30 -6.36 -2.04
N PRO A 83 -6.45 -5.67 -2.13
CA PRO A 83 -7.71 -6.34 -1.85
C PRO A 83 -7.77 -7.59 -2.73
N PRO A 84 -8.33 -8.71 -2.23
CA PRO A 84 -8.52 -9.90 -3.06
C PRO A 84 -9.16 -9.45 -4.37
N PRO A 85 -8.67 -9.94 -5.52
CA PRO A 85 -9.19 -9.50 -6.80
C PRO A 85 -10.71 -9.57 -6.73
N ALA A 86 -11.37 -8.43 -6.97
CA ALA A 86 -12.82 -8.37 -6.96
C ALA A 86 -13.31 -9.51 -7.86
N PRO A 87 -14.25 -10.36 -7.40
CA PRO A 87 -14.71 -11.48 -8.20
C PRO A 87 -15.17 -10.89 -9.54
N THR A 88 -14.45 -11.26 -10.59
CA THR A 88 -14.78 -10.91 -11.96
C THR A 88 -16.14 -11.52 -12.22
N ARG A 89 -17.19 -10.72 -12.02
CA ARG A 89 -18.54 -11.06 -12.44
C ARG A 89 -18.57 -10.93 -13.95
N ASN A 90 -18.04 -11.93 -14.64
CA ASN A 90 -18.33 -12.22 -16.03
C ASN A 90 -18.12 -13.71 -16.29
N GLY A 91 -19.09 -14.26 -17.00
CA GLY A 91 -19.40 -15.68 -17.02
C GLY A 91 -18.35 -16.58 -17.67
N ARG A 92 -18.52 -17.88 -17.37
CA ARG A 92 -18.09 -19.05 -18.14
C ARG A 92 -16.67 -19.01 -18.73
N GLY A 93 -15.77 -19.73 -18.06
CA GLY A 93 -14.52 -20.15 -18.69
C GLY A 93 -13.62 -20.90 -17.73
N LYS A 94 -14.04 -22.10 -17.34
CA LYS A 94 -13.23 -23.06 -16.58
C LYS A 94 -11.94 -23.37 -17.36
N ARG A 95 -10.78 -23.03 -16.83
CA ARG A 95 -9.49 -23.73 -17.01
C ARG A 95 -8.59 -23.40 -15.82
N ASP A 96 -8.49 -24.39 -14.94
CA ASP A 96 -7.52 -24.50 -13.86
C ASP A 96 -6.09 -24.72 -14.43
N THR A 97 -5.09 -24.61 -13.54
CA THR A 97 -3.61 -24.69 -13.65
C THR A 97 -2.94 -23.36 -14.02
N GLU A 98 -2.56 -22.52 -13.05
CA GLU A 98 -1.39 -22.61 -12.15
C GLU A 98 -0.04 -22.55 -12.88
N ASP A 99 0.80 -21.61 -12.40
CA ASP A 99 2.23 -21.42 -12.64
C ASP A 99 2.73 -21.14 -14.06
N GLU A 100 3.04 -19.86 -14.31
CA GLU A 100 4.39 -19.43 -14.69
C GLU A 100 4.45 -17.89 -14.66
N THR A 101 5.15 -17.37 -13.65
CA THR A 101 5.66 -16.00 -13.68
C THR A 101 6.76 -15.91 -14.73
N ASP A 102 6.39 -15.83 -16.00
CA ASP A 102 7.32 -15.44 -17.07
C ASP A 102 7.46 -13.92 -17.07
N ILE A 103 8.35 -13.47 -16.19
CA ILE A 103 8.95 -12.14 -16.27
C ILE A 103 10.15 -12.29 -17.21
N ASP A 104 9.91 -12.51 -18.51
CA ASP A 104 10.95 -12.39 -19.51
C ASP A 104 10.34 -11.95 -20.85
N GLY A 105 10.78 -10.78 -21.31
CA GLY A 105 10.55 -10.27 -22.66
C GLY A 105 9.20 -9.56 -22.86
N PHE A 106 9.24 -8.24 -23.04
CA PHE A 106 8.24 -7.61 -23.90
C PHE A 106 8.23 -8.37 -25.23
N SER A 107 7.06 -8.80 -25.71
CA SER A 107 6.99 -9.42 -27.03
C SER A 107 7.47 -8.41 -28.09
N GLU A 108 8.25 -8.87 -29.09
CA GLU A 108 8.80 -8.02 -30.16
C GLU A 108 7.73 -7.12 -30.81
N ASP A 109 6.49 -7.60 -30.90
CA ASP A 109 5.34 -6.87 -31.43
C ASP A 109 4.93 -5.65 -30.59
N GLN A 110 5.24 -5.61 -29.29
CA GLN A 110 4.99 -4.46 -28.42
C GLN A 110 6.11 -3.42 -28.53
N LEU A 111 7.36 -3.86 -28.69
CA LEU A 111 8.50 -2.97 -28.96
C LEU A 111 8.34 -2.28 -30.31
N ARG A 112 7.88 -3.01 -31.33
CA ARG A 112 7.66 -2.48 -32.69
C ARG A 112 6.57 -1.41 -32.77
N ARG A 113 5.59 -1.43 -31.85
CA ARG A 113 4.58 -0.36 -31.73
C ARG A 113 5.09 0.88 -30.99
N LEU A 114 6.16 0.74 -30.21
CA LEU A 114 6.76 1.86 -29.45
C LEU A 114 7.81 2.62 -30.28
N GLU A 115 8.51 1.95 -31.19
CA GLU A 115 9.54 2.58 -32.03
C GLU A 115 8.99 3.39 -33.21
N GLY A 116 7.70 3.30 -33.52
CA GLY A 116 7.02 4.20 -34.46
C GLY A 116 7.66 4.23 -35.86
N ASP A 117 7.33 3.24 -36.70
CA ASP A 117 7.48 3.38 -38.15
C ASP A 117 6.13 3.81 -38.76
N ASP A 118 6.20 4.81 -39.65
CA ASP A 118 5.12 5.39 -40.47
C ASP A 118 4.33 4.36 -41.30
#